data_AF-A0A1B6F0W5-F1
#
_entry.id   AF-A0A1B6F0W5-F1
#
_cell.length_a   1.000
_cell.length_b   1.000
_cell.length_c   1.000
_cell.angle_alpha   90.00
_cell.angle_beta   90.00
_cell.angle_gamma   90.00
#
_symmetry.space_group_name_H-M   'P 1'
#
loop_
_entity.id
_entity.type
_entity.pdbx_description
1 polymer ?
#
loop_
_entity_poly.entity_id
_entity_poly.type
_entity_poly.pdbx_seq_one_letter_code
_entity_poly.pdbx_strand_id
1 'polypeptide(L)'
;DANPPDVTYRWFINDQLVSGDPTTELVLSNISRKNHDSIVKCEVHNAVGKSEESEALDISYGPRFRSKPRSMQADLGASVTLTCDVDGNPPPDIEWIHEDTGRVVSSSPNLTVTIAHDTAGRYFCRATV
;
A
#
# COMPACT_ATOMS: atom_id res chain seq x y z
N ASP A 1 16.52 20.59 27.27
CA ASP A 1 17.97 20.39 27.45
C ASP A 1 18.26 19.14 28.26
N ALA A 2 19.20 18.32 27.74
CA ALA A 2 19.67 17.11 28.40
C ALA A 2 20.76 17.45 29.43
N ASN A 3 20.83 16.66 30.51
CA ASN A 3 21.88 16.74 31.52
C ASN A 3 22.36 15.32 31.88
N PRO A 4 23.63 14.95 31.60
CA PRO A 4 24.68 15.70 30.91
C PRO A 4 24.31 16.12 29.48
N PRO A 5 24.94 17.19 28.95
CA PRO A 5 24.64 17.73 27.62
C PRO A 5 25.18 16.85 26.48
N ASP A 6 26.16 15.98 26.75
CA ASP A 6 26.71 15.04 25.76
C ASP A 6 25.67 13.97 25.42
N VAL A 7 25.03 14.14 24.26
CA VAL A 7 24.01 13.22 23.72
C VAL A 7 24.51 12.55 22.45
N THR A 8 24.03 11.34 22.20
CA THR A 8 24.26 10.60 20.95
C THR A 8 22.91 10.20 20.36
N TYR A 9 22.77 10.37 19.05
CA TYR A 9 21.57 10.02 18.29
C TYR A 9 21.75 8.67 17.58
N ARG A 10 20.68 7.88 17.55
CA ARG A 10 20.60 6.63 16.79
C ARG A 10 19.27 6.57 16.09
N TRP A 11 19.31 6.24 14.81
CA TRP A 11 18.13 6.09 13.99
C TRP A 11 17.85 4.62 13.72
N PHE A 12 16.58 4.23 13.79
CA PHE A 12 16.13 2.89 13.50
C PHE A 12 15.02 2.93 12.47
N ILE A 13 15.02 1.97 11.54
CA ILE A 13 13.89 1.70 10.63
C ILE A 13 13.42 0.27 10.92
N ASN A 14 12.18 0.10 11.38
CA ASN A 14 11.62 -1.19 11.80
C ASN A 14 12.57 -1.92 12.78
N ASP A 15 13.02 -1.21 13.81
CA ASP A 15 13.99 -1.64 14.83
C ASP A 15 15.39 -2.04 14.32
N GLN A 16 15.69 -1.86 13.03
CA GLN A 16 17.04 -2.02 12.49
C GLN A 16 17.81 -0.71 12.56
N LEU A 17 18.99 -0.74 13.19
CA LEU A 17 19.87 0.42 13.29
C LEU A 17 20.31 0.88 11.88
N VAL A 18 20.04 2.13 11.56
CA VAL A 18 20.51 2.74 10.31
C VAL A 18 22.00 3.04 10.47
N SER A 19 22.82 2.50 9.57
CA SER A 19 24.24 2.81 9.50
C SER A 19 24.41 4.26 9.02
N GLY A 20 25.04 5.13 9.82
CA GLY A 20 25.22 6.54 9.48
C GLY A 20 25.74 7.40 10.63
N ASP A 21 25.79 8.71 10.40
CA ASP A 21 26.21 9.72 11.38
C ASP A 21 25.15 9.90 12.49
N PRO A 22 25.56 10.05 13.77
CA PRO A 22 24.66 10.25 14.91
C PRO A 22 24.15 11.70 14.96
N THR A 23 23.50 12.16 13.89
CA THR A 23 22.95 13.51 13.76
C THR A 23 21.49 13.60 14.21
N THR A 24 21.04 14.83 14.44
CA THR A 24 19.64 15.17 14.73
C THR A 24 18.71 14.97 13.54
N GLU A 25 19.25 14.70 12.35
CA GLU A 25 18.50 14.52 11.11
C GLU A 25 18.83 13.17 10.47
N LEU A 26 17.81 12.52 9.90
CA LEU A 26 17.93 11.30 9.11
C LEU A 26 17.50 11.58 7.67
N VAL A 27 18.41 11.33 6.72
CA VAL A 27 18.11 11.46 5.30
C VAL A 27 17.91 10.07 4.69
N LEU A 28 16.67 9.76 4.31
CA LEU A 28 16.34 8.52 3.63
C LEU A 28 16.37 8.74 2.11
N SER A 29 17.24 8.01 1.41
CA SER A 29 17.32 8.01 -0.04
C SER A 29 16.66 6.77 -0.63
N ASN A 30 16.19 6.88 -1.89
CA ASN A 30 15.56 5.76 -2.62
C ASN A 30 14.31 5.18 -1.94
N ILE A 31 13.49 6.05 -1.34
CA ILE A 31 12.19 5.66 -0.77
C ILE A 31 11.30 5.07 -1.86
N SER A 32 10.61 3.99 -1.51
CA SER A 32 9.66 3.29 -2.36
C SER A 32 8.41 2.93 -1.56
N ARG A 33 7.37 2.43 -2.24
CA ARG A 33 6.17 1.89 -1.58
C ARG A 33 6.47 0.82 -0.51
N LYS A 34 7.61 0.12 -0.60
CA LYS A 34 8.00 -0.88 0.42
C LYS A 34 8.32 -0.25 1.78
N ASN A 35 8.54 1.07 1.80
CA ASN A 35 8.83 1.84 3.00
C ASN A 35 7.56 2.44 3.63
N HIS A 36 6.40 2.36 2.96
CA HIS A 36 5.14 2.72 3.59
C HIS A 36 4.92 1.89 4.86
N ASP A 37 4.38 2.51 5.91
CA ASP A 37 4.17 1.95 7.25
C ASP A 37 5.46 1.53 7.97
N SER A 38 6.64 1.83 7.41
CA SER A 38 7.89 1.61 8.14
C SER A 38 8.00 2.60 9.30
N ILE A 39 8.34 2.09 10.47
CA ILE A 39 8.50 2.90 11.69
C ILE A 39 9.92 3.44 11.72
N VAL A 40 10.05 4.76 11.68
CA VAL A 40 11.30 5.47 11.90
C VAL A 40 11.35 5.89 13.35
N LYS A 41 12.40 5.49 14.07
CA LYS A 41 12.60 5.81 15.49
C LYS A 41 13.92 6.53 15.68
N CYS A 42 13.88 7.65 16.40
CA CYS A 42 15.05 8.35 16.89
C CYS A 42 15.24 8.00 18.36
N GLU A 43 16.39 7.45 18.73
CA GLU A 43 16.82 7.25 20.11
C GLU A 43 17.94 8.25 20.42
N VAL A 44 17.77 9.03 21.48
CA VAL A 44 18.76 9.96 22.00
C VAL A 44 19.17 9.49 23.39
N HIS A 45 20.47 9.31 23.61
CA HIS A 45 20.97 8.86 24.92
C HIS A 45 22.15 9.70 25.41
N ASN A 46 22.23 9.85 26.73
CA ASN A 46 23.40 10.38 27.44
C ASN A 46 23.82 9.39 28.54
N ALA A 47 24.76 9.77 29.41
CA ALA A 47 25.26 8.91 30.48
C ALA A 47 24.21 8.53 31.55
N VAL A 48 23.07 9.25 31.61
CA VAL A 48 22.03 9.08 32.64
C VAL A 48 20.85 8.26 32.12
N GLY A 49 20.54 8.35 30.83
CA GLY A 49 19.42 7.62 30.27
C GLY A 49 19.22 7.86 28.78
N LYS A 50 18.03 7.46 28.32
CA LYS A 50 17.61 7.59 26.92
C LYS A 50 16.18 8.10 26.79
N SER A 51 15.90 8.76 25.67
CA SER A 51 14.58 9.16 25.20
C SER A 51 14.44 8.72 23.76
N GLU A 52 13.24 8.28 23.36
CA GLU A 52 12.97 7.83 22.00
C GLU A 52 11.60 8.31 21.53
N GLU A 53 11.51 8.58 20.24
CA GLU A 53 10.28 8.95 19.55
C GLU A 53 10.24 8.27 18.18
N SER A 54 9.03 7.92 17.73
CA SER A 54 8.84 7.15 16.51
C SER A 54 7.67 7.66 15.68
N GLU A 55 7.85 7.64 14.37
CA GLU A 55 6.84 8.04 13.37
C GLU A 55 6.75 7.00 12.26
N ALA A 56 5.55 6.82 11.71
CA ALA A 56 5.32 5.94 10.57
C ALA A 56 5.49 6.69 9.25
N LEU A 57 6.18 6.08 8.28
CA LEU A 57 6.32 6.66 6.95
C LEU A 57 5.03 6.51 6.13
N ASP A 58 4.39 7.63 5.83
CA ASP A 58 3.28 7.69 4.87
C ASP A 58 3.82 7.98 3.46
N ILE A 59 3.96 6.93 2.65
CA ILE A 59 4.50 7.03 1.29
C ILE A 59 3.34 6.87 0.31
N SER A 60 3.01 7.93 -0.42
CA SER A 60 1.98 7.88 -1.46
C SER A 60 2.48 7.18 -2.72
N TYR A 61 1.66 6.31 -3.30
CA TYR A 61 1.96 5.62 -4.54
C TYR A 61 0.69 5.20 -5.28
N GLY A 62 0.77 5.20 -6.61
CA GLY A 62 -0.37 4.89 -7.47
C GLY A 62 -0.79 3.41 -7.46
N PRO A 63 -1.98 3.11 -8.03
CA PRO A 63 -2.56 1.78 -8.05
C PRO A 63 -1.64 0.73 -8.70
N ARG A 64 -1.50 -0.43 -8.08
CA ARG A 64 -0.75 -1.56 -8.62
C ARG A 64 -1.44 -2.88 -8.30
N PHE A 65 -1.64 -3.73 -9.31
CA PHE A 65 -2.17 -5.07 -9.09
C PHE A 65 -1.27 -5.89 -8.15
N ARG A 66 -1.86 -6.34 -7.03
CA ARG A 66 -1.30 -7.42 -6.19
C ARG A 66 -1.49 -8.76 -6.89
N SER A 67 -2.67 -8.97 -7.47
CA SER A 67 -2.98 -10.10 -8.34
C SER A 67 -3.77 -9.62 -9.55
N LYS A 68 -3.34 -10.04 -10.76
CA LYS A 68 -4.07 -9.70 -11.99
C LYS A 68 -5.36 -10.53 -12.06
N PRO A 69 -6.48 -9.94 -12.50
CA PRO A 69 -7.70 -10.69 -12.80
C PRO A 69 -7.40 -11.82 -13.79
N ARG A 70 -8.06 -12.96 -13.60
CA ARG A 70 -7.93 -14.13 -14.48
C ARG A 70 -9.21 -14.34 -15.27
N SER A 71 -9.07 -14.83 -16.50
CA SER A 71 -10.22 -15.26 -17.30
C SER A 71 -10.88 -16.46 -16.63
N MET A 72 -12.21 -16.40 -16.51
CA MET A 72 -13.05 -17.45 -15.95
C MET A 72 -13.94 -18.00 -17.06
N GLN A 73 -14.22 -19.30 -17.02
CA GLN A 73 -15.14 -19.97 -17.93
C GLN A 73 -16.16 -20.74 -17.09
N ALA A 74 -17.44 -20.63 -17.44
CA ALA A 74 -18.51 -21.35 -16.79
C ALA A 74 -19.69 -21.52 -17.76
N ASP A 75 -20.56 -22.49 -17.45
CA ASP A 75 -21.76 -22.76 -18.23
C ASP A 75 -22.81 -21.65 -18.07
N LEU A 76 -23.74 -21.57 -19.03
CA LEU A 76 -24.89 -20.66 -18.94
C LEU A 76 -25.69 -20.92 -17.66
N GLY A 77 -26.03 -19.85 -16.95
CA GLY A 77 -26.72 -19.89 -15.66
C GLY A 77 -25.81 -20.06 -14.44
N ALA A 78 -24.53 -20.41 -14.62
CA ALA A 78 -23.56 -20.45 -13.53
C ALA A 78 -23.10 -19.05 -13.13
N SER A 79 -22.65 -18.88 -11.90
CA SER A 79 -22.07 -17.63 -11.41
C SER A 79 -20.55 -17.72 -11.31
N VAL A 80 -19.85 -16.66 -11.73
CA VAL A 80 -18.40 -16.51 -11.59
C VAL A 80 -18.08 -15.24 -10.83
N THR A 81 -17.00 -15.26 -10.05
CA THR A 81 -16.50 -14.07 -9.37
C THR A 81 -15.17 -13.64 -9.96
N LEU A 82 -15.10 -12.39 -10.44
CA LEU A 82 -13.89 -11.72 -10.85
C LEU A 82 -13.40 -10.84 -9.69
N THR A 83 -12.10 -10.91 -9.39
CA THR A 83 -11.48 -10.15 -8.31
C THR A 83 -10.46 -9.18 -8.88
N CYS A 84 -10.57 -7.92 -8.46
CA CYS A 84 -9.62 -6.88 -8.73
C CYS A 84 -8.83 -6.56 -7.46
N ASP A 85 -7.65 -7.16 -7.36
CA ASP A 85 -6.79 -7.03 -6.19
C ASP A 85 -5.67 -6.02 -6.51
N VAL A 86 -5.90 -4.78 -6.08
CA VAL A 86 -5.05 -3.62 -6.37
C VAL A 86 -4.63 -2.96 -5.06
N ASP A 87 -3.36 -2.62 -4.96
CA ASP A 87 -2.75 -1.87 -3.89
C ASP A 87 -2.58 -0.39 -4.27
N GLY A 88 -2.62 0.51 -3.31
CA GLY A 88 -2.40 1.94 -3.52
C GLY A 88 -2.40 2.68 -2.19
N ASN A 89 -1.69 3.79 -2.11
CA ASN A 89 -1.80 4.71 -1.00
C ASN A 89 -1.96 6.15 -1.52
N PRO A 90 -3.12 6.81 -1.30
CA PRO A 90 -4.31 6.32 -0.58
C PRO A 90 -4.96 5.08 -1.21
N PRO A 91 -5.84 4.35 -0.48
CA PRO A 91 -6.55 3.20 -1.03
C PRO A 91 -7.32 3.56 -2.31
N PRO A 92 -7.14 2.81 -3.41
CA PRO A 92 -7.75 3.16 -4.68
C PRO A 92 -9.24 2.80 -4.74
N ASP A 93 -10.01 3.67 -5.38
CA ASP A 93 -11.39 3.38 -5.80
C ASP A 93 -11.38 2.36 -6.94
N ILE A 94 -12.30 1.39 -6.89
CA ILE A 94 -12.40 0.31 -7.87
C ILE A 94 -13.70 0.40 -8.65
N GLU A 95 -13.62 0.22 -9.98
CA GLU A 95 -14.77 0.09 -10.85
C GLU A 95 -14.59 -1.06 -11.85
N TRP A 96 -15.62 -1.89 -11.97
CA TRP A 96 -15.73 -2.89 -13.02
C TRP A 96 -16.55 -2.35 -14.17
N ILE A 97 -16.00 -2.46 -15.38
CA ILE A 97 -16.59 -1.95 -16.60
C ILE A 97 -16.77 -3.10 -17.58
N HIS A 98 -17.99 -3.27 -18.10
CA HIS A 98 -18.24 -4.22 -19.20
C HIS A 98 -17.75 -3.60 -20.52
N GLU A 99 -16.84 -4.27 -21.24
CA GLU A 99 -16.15 -3.71 -22.42
C GLU A 99 -17.14 -3.28 -23.50
N ASP A 100 -18.09 -4.14 -23.85
CA ASP A 100 -18.99 -3.90 -24.99
C ASP A 100 -19.98 -2.75 -24.74
N THR A 101 -20.37 -2.53 -23.48
CA THR A 101 -21.35 -1.49 -23.12
C THR A 101 -20.70 -0.23 -22.55
N GLY A 102 -19.43 -0.30 -22.14
CA GLY A 102 -18.70 0.76 -21.45
C GLY A 102 -19.29 1.15 -20.09
N ARG A 103 -20.26 0.39 -19.57
CA ARG A 103 -20.98 0.72 -18.33
C ARG A 103 -20.21 0.21 -17.12
N VAL A 104 -20.18 1.01 -16.06
CA VAL A 104 -19.78 0.56 -14.72
C VAL A 104 -20.86 -0.37 -14.19
N VAL A 105 -20.47 -1.60 -13.89
CA VAL A 105 -21.37 -2.66 -13.39
C VAL A 105 -21.21 -2.93 -11.89
N SER A 106 -20.10 -2.50 -11.30
CA SER A 106 -19.82 -2.63 -9.87
C SER A 106 -18.71 -1.67 -9.46
N SER A 107 -18.76 -1.19 -8.21
CA SER A 107 -17.70 -0.43 -7.54
C SER A 107 -17.00 -1.22 -6.42
N SER A 108 -17.20 -2.54 -6.40
CA SER A 108 -16.59 -3.46 -5.44
C SER A 108 -15.33 -4.12 -6.02
N PRO A 109 -14.31 -4.44 -5.20
CA PRO A 109 -13.17 -5.27 -5.63
C PRO A 109 -13.59 -6.60 -6.25
N ASN A 110 -14.71 -7.18 -5.79
CA ASN A 110 -15.25 -8.42 -6.31
C ASN A 110 -16.52 -8.17 -7.13
N LEU A 111 -16.52 -8.65 -8.37
CA LEU A 111 -17.68 -8.66 -9.25
C LEU A 111 -18.16 -10.10 -9.42
N THR A 112 -19.38 -10.38 -8.99
CA THR A 112 -20.05 -11.67 -9.27
C THR A 112 -21.01 -11.49 -10.43
N VAL A 113 -20.86 -12.31 -11.47
CA VAL A 113 -21.69 -12.29 -12.67
C VAL A 113 -22.30 -13.66 -12.90
N THR A 114 -23.61 -13.71 -13.12
CA THR A 114 -24.29 -14.90 -13.64
C THR A 114 -24.17 -14.91 -15.16
N ILE A 115 -23.64 -16.00 -15.73
CA ILE A 115 -23.34 -16.11 -17.16
C ILE A 115 -24.63 -16.28 -17.96
N ALA A 116 -24.91 -15.30 -18.81
CA ALA A 116 -26.00 -15.25 -19.75
C ALA A 116 -25.50 -14.63 -21.07
N HIS A 117 -26.34 -14.62 -22.11
CA HIS A 117 -25.94 -14.09 -23.43
C HIS A 117 -25.53 -12.62 -23.41
N ASP A 118 -26.10 -11.81 -22.51
CA ASP A 118 -25.87 -10.37 -22.37
C ASP A 118 -24.79 -10.01 -21.34
N THR A 119 -24.43 -10.94 -20.46
CA THR A 119 -23.38 -10.77 -19.44
C THR A 119 -22.08 -11.50 -19.79
N ALA A 120 -22.10 -12.40 -20.77
CA ALA A 120 -20.88 -13.01 -21.29
C ALA A 120 -20.08 -11.96 -22.08
N GLY A 121 -18.82 -11.75 -21.68
CA GLY A 121 -17.99 -10.73 -22.33
C GLY A 121 -16.71 -10.44 -21.59
N ARG A 122 -16.01 -9.38 -22.00
CA ARG A 122 -14.81 -8.89 -21.34
C ARG A 122 -15.19 -7.82 -20.31
N TYR A 123 -14.54 -7.90 -19.16
CA TYR A 123 -14.64 -6.91 -18.11
C TYR A 123 -13.26 -6.33 -17.81
N PHE A 124 -13.21 -5.03 -17.57
CA PHE A 124 -12.01 -4.34 -17.10
C PHE A 124 -12.22 -3.83 -15.69
N CYS A 125 -11.20 -4.00 -14.87
CA CYS A 125 -11.11 -3.29 -13.60
C CYS A 125 -10.32 -1.99 -13.79
N ARG A 126 -10.91 -0.88 -13.39
CA ARG A 126 -10.26 0.43 -13.28
C ARG A 126 -10.03 0.72 -11.80
N ALA A 127 -8.81 1.11 -11.47
CA ALA A 127 -8.41 1.53 -10.13
C ALA A 127 -7.84 2.95 -10.17
N THR A 128 -8.29 3.84 -9.30
CA THR A 128 -7.90 5.26 -9.25
C THR A 128 -7.63 5.72 -7.83
N VAL A 129 -6.58 6.51 -7.63
CA VAL A 129 -6.28 7.25 -6.38
C VAL A 129 -6.51 8.74 -6.58
#